data_AF-A0A921FZ29-F1
#
_entry.id   AF-A0A921FZ29-F1
#
_cell.length_a   1.000
_cell.length_b   1.000
_cell.length_c   1.000
_cell.angle_alpha   90.00
_cell.angle_beta   90.00
_cell.angle_gamma   90.00
#
_symmetry.space_group_name_H-M   'P 1'
#
loop_
_entity.id
_entity.type
_entity.pdbx_description
1 polymer ?
#
loop_
_entity_poly.entity_id
_entity_poly.type
_entity_poly.pdbx_seq_one_letter_code
_entity_poly.pdbx_strand_id
1 'polypeptide(L)'
;MKLVEGMNDLEAIEYCIKMGVDAHSLLKTYRNKDRFTDMKSVASLQKLLTTIHEDVHLAINPKNDKPYGGQKRRHIVGTLRNEAIAKVDKRTENTAGQPTSDEQILMTQYIYNHLYNMYTQNVYMDYSLSGWSKQVGLLDTKKLPTLRFERRISDVHANTPYNRIKASEVVRTFQTDTVYNRNKQVTESALKSLKRSGEIDFIKHFNVMGCDNKTRRVEEWEYDDIKLDRKELLESVDSSIGAYNYAIGNPSPSEKMKLVLSAVSQILAEKHDCKYIYESYEIVSVKEQEPYNVTKEEFEESYWTRLITLTESRQKGYDSKPKEEQTWFARKFYCYNTLVLMEYMGKDTDGLLLQYELQNAVRAKELSHAYDVYENGEMPVGFGWGKTKEDSPEEIENALEDMF
;
A
#
# COMPACT_ATOMS: atom_id res chain seq x y z
N MET A 1 36.05 -36.11 21.10
CA MET A 1 34.91 -35.84 20.19
C MET A 1 34.47 -34.41 20.49
N LYS A 2 34.64 -33.46 19.56
CA LYS A 2 34.24 -32.06 19.82
C LYS A 2 32.71 -32.02 19.98
N LEU A 3 32.24 -31.59 21.15
CA LEU A 3 30.82 -31.33 21.39
C LEU A 3 30.43 -30.14 20.52
N VAL A 4 29.39 -30.33 19.72
CA VAL A 4 28.79 -29.24 18.95
C VAL A 4 27.92 -28.45 19.92
N GLU A 5 28.20 -27.16 20.11
CA GLU A 5 27.40 -26.27 20.94
C GLU A 5 25.98 -26.13 20.38
N GLY A 6 24.97 -26.18 21.26
CA GLY A 6 23.56 -26.09 20.91
C GLY A 6 22.68 -27.01 21.74
N MET A 7 21.36 -26.78 21.70
CA MET A 7 20.37 -27.58 22.43
C MET A 7 20.03 -28.86 21.67
N ASN A 8 19.91 -29.98 22.36
CA ASN A 8 19.27 -31.17 21.79
C ASN A 8 17.74 -30.98 21.69
N ASP A 9 17.06 -31.91 21.00
CA ASP A 9 15.61 -31.81 20.76
C ASP A 9 14.78 -31.71 22.06
N LEU A 10 15.15 -32.43 23.13
CA LEU A 10 14.44 -32.38 24.41
C LEU A 10 14.66 -31.04 25.12
N GLU A 11 15.93 -30.62 25.20
CA GLU A 11 16.32 -29.33 25.80
C GLU A 11 15.60 -28.17 25.12
N ALA A 12 15.49 -28.20 23.79
CA ALA A 12 14.77 -27.21 23.01
C ALA A 12 13.26 -27.19 23.27
N ILE A 13 12.62 -28.36 23.45
CA ILE A 13 11.18 -28.43 23.77
C ILE A 13 10.91 -27.90 25.17
N GLU A 14 11.70 -28.32 26.15
CA GLU A 14 11.57 -27.86 27.54
C GLU A 14 11.83 -26.37 27.64
N TYR A 15 12.80 -25.87 26.87
CA TYR A 15 13.08 -24.45 26.74
C TYR A 15 11.88 -23.68 26.18
N CYS A 16 11.24 -24.14 25.10
CA CYS A 16 10.03 -23.53 24.57
C CYS A 16 8.91 -23.41 25.62
N ILE A 17 8.65 -24.49 26.37
CA ILE A 17 7.63 -24.52 27.43
C ILE A 17 7.97 -23.53 28.54
N LYS A 18 9.24 -23.51 28.98
CA LYS A 18 9.72 -22.58 30.01
C LYS A 18 9.53 -21.11 29.60
N MET A 19 9.66 -20.83 28.30
CA MET A 19 9.46 -19.50 27.72
C MET A 19 7.99 -19.18 27.37
N GLY A 20 7.05 -20.04 27.76
CA GLY A 20 5.61 -19.81 27.57
C GLY A 20 5.08 -20.17 26.17
N VAL A 21 5.87 -20.86 25.34
CA VAL A 21 5.46 -21.32 24.01
C VAL A 21 4.93 -22.75 24.12
N ASP A 22 3.72 -23.00 23.59
CA ASP A 22 3.09 -24.31 23.70
C ASP A 22 3.80 -25.37 22.84
N ALA A 23 4.69 -26.13 23.47
CA ALA A 23 5.38 -27.28 22.88
C ALA A 23 5.00 -28.62 23.56
N HIS A 24 3.90 -28.69 24.33
CA HIS A 24 3.51 -29.89 25.08
C HIS A 24 3.20 -31.08 24.17
N SER A 25 2.64 -30.83 22.98
CA SER A 25 2.37 -31.86 21.97
C SER A 25 3.67 -32.49 21.40
N LEU A 26 4.70 -31.67 21.22
CA LEU A 26 6.03 -32.10 20.80
C LEU A 26 6.75 -32.85 21.92
N LEU A 27 6.60 -32.43 23.18
CA LEU A 27 7.14 -33.15 24.33
C LEU A 27 6.54 -34.56 24.46
N LYS A 28 5.22 -34.70 24.27
CA LYS A 28 4.55 -36.00 24.26
C LYS A 28 5.07 -36.89 23.12
N THR A 29 5.25 -36.31 21.94
CA THR A 29 5.80 -37.01 20.76
C THR A 29 7.24 -37.47 21.01
N TYR A 30 8.05 -36.64 21.65
CA TYR A 30 9.43 -36.96 22.02
C TYR A 30 9.50 -38.08 23.05
N ARG A 31 8.75 -37.97 24.16
CA ARG A 31 8.73 -38.97 25.25
C ARG A 31 8.33 -40.38 24.78
N ASN A 32 7.50 -40.48 23.74
CA ASN A 32 7.10 -41.77 23.18
C ASN A 32 8.20 -42.46 22.34
N LYS A 33 9.18 -41.71 21.81
CA LYS A 33 10.17 -42.22 20.83
C LYS A 33 11.62 -41.93 21.21
N ASP A 34 11.85 -41.16 22.26
CA ASP A 34 13.15 -40.67 22.76
C ASP A 34 14.01 -39.91 21.72
N ARG A 35 13.36 -39.47 20.62
CA ARG A 35 13.92 -38.67 19.52
C ARG A 35 12.85 -38.31 18.50
N PHE A 36 13.05 -37.20 17.77
CA PHE A 36 12.29 -36.96 16.53
C PHE A 36 12.87 -37.76 15.36
N THR A 37 12.05 -38.68 14.85
CA THR A 37 12.38 -39.54 13.71
C THR A 37 12.10 -38.87 12.37
N ASP A 38 11.15 -37.93 12.31
CA ASP A 38 10.80 -37.21 11.08
C ASP A 38 11.27 -35.74 11.14
N MET A 39 11.46 -35.14 9.97
CA MET A 39 11.83 -33.73 9.84
C MET A 39 10.64 -32.78 10.07
N LYS A 40 9.40 -33.28 10.13
CA LYS A 40 8.21 -32.45 10.34
C LYS A 40 8.15 -31.96 11.79
N SER A 41 8.39 -32.84 12.77
CA SER A 41 8.50 -32.47 14.19
C SER A 41 9.69 -31.55 14.45
N VAL A 42 10.80 -31.75 13.73
CA VAL A 42 12.00 -30.90 13.84
C VAL A 42 11.72 -29.50 13.29
N ALA A 43 11.12 -29.39 12.11
CA ALA A 43 10.75 -28.10 11.53
C ALA A 43 9.69 -27.38 12.40
N SER A 44 8.77 -28.15 12.99
CA SER A 44 7.78 -27.60 13.94
C SER A 44 8.45 -27.05 15.19
N LEU A 45 9.42 -27.78 15.76
CA LEU A 45 10.22 -27.30 16.90
C LEU A 45 11.03 -26.05 16.54
N GLN A 46 11.68 -26.01 15.38
CA GLN A 46 12.40 -24.83 14.92
C GLN A 46 11.47 -23.62 14.77
N LYS A 47 10.25 -23.81 14.25
CA LYS A 47 9.23 -22.75 14.16
C LYS A 47 8.79 -22.22 15.52
N LEU A 48 8.80 -23.05 16.57
CA LEU A 48 8.54 -22.59 17.93
C LEU A 48 9.74 -21.83 18.51
N LEU A 49 10.96 -22.34 18.31
CA LEU A 49 12.18 -21.65 18.75
C LEU A 49 12.34 -20.28 18.09
N THR A 50 11.92 -20.10 16.83
CA THR A 50 11.96 -18.80 16.14
C THR A 50 10.96 -17.78 16.69
N THR A 51 10.02 -18.18 17.56
CA THR A 51 9.19 -17.24 18.32
C THR A 51 9.95 -16.63 19.51
N ILE A 52 11.01 -17.30 19.97
CA ILE A 52 11.82 -16.91 21.12
C ILE A 52 13.15 -16.28 20.67
N HIS A 53 13.74 -16.78 19.58
CA HIS A 53 15.01 -16.34 19.02
C HIS A 53 14.85 -15.81 17.59
N GLU A 54 15.75 -14.90 17.19
CA GLU A 54 15.72 -14.29 15.85
C GLU A 54 16.10 -15.31 14.76
N ASP A 55 17.11 -16.13 15.07
CA ASP A 55 17.64 -17.14 14.15
C ASP A 55 17.74 -18.50 14.85
N VAL A 56 17.39 -19.54 14.12
CA VAL A 56 17.39 -20.92 14.61
C VAL A 56 17.75 -21.85 13.47
N HIS A 57 18.87 -22.54 13.61
CA HIS A 57 19.34 -23.48 12.62
C HIS A 57 19.86 -24.77 13.25
N LEU A 58 19.90 -25.83 12.46
CA LEU A 58 20.48 -27.09 12.89
C LEU A 58 21.98 -27.07 12.64
N ALA A 59 22.74 -27.61 13.59
CA ALA A 59 24.16 -27.81 13.39
C ALA A 59 24.44 -28.69 12.16
N ILE A 60 25.33 -28.21 11.30
CA ILE A 60 25.72 -28.88 10.05
C ILE A 60 26.93 -29.76 10.29
N ASN A 61 26.93 -30.96 9.71
CA ASN A 61 28.08 -31.85 9.71
C ASN A 61 29.04 -31.44 8.59
N PRO A 62 30.28 -31.02 8.90
CA PRO A 62 31.22 -30.51 7.91
C PRO A 62 31.69 -31.56 6.90
N LYS A 63 31.44 -32.85 7.16
CA LYS A 63 31.84 -33.94 6.23
C LYS A 63 30.90 -34.13 5.06
N ASN A 64 29.64 -33.73 5.19
CA ASN A 64 28.61 -34.00 4.19
C ASN A 64 27.63 -32.84 3.97
N ASP A 65 27.91 -31.69 4.59
CA ASP A 65 27.14 -30.44 4.50
C ASP A 65 25.64 -30.62 4.79
N LYS A 66 25.30 -31.60 5.65
CA LYS A 66 23.92 -31.88 6.05
C LYS A 66 23.75 -31.74 7.57
N PRO A 67 22.55 -31.38 8.05
CA PRO A 67 22.26 -31.34 9.48
C PRO A 67 22.57 -32.67 10.18
N TYR A 68 23.07 -32.62 11.42
CA TYR A 68 23.18 -33.81 12.24
C TYR A 68 21.79 -34.44 12.48
N GLY A 69 21.69 -35.76 12.31
CA GLY A 69 20.46 -36.52 12.54
C GLY A 69 20.39 -37.17 13.92
N GLY A 70 19.17 -37.51 14.34
CA GLY A 70 18.90 -38.27 15.57
C GLY A 70 19.44 -37.58 16.82
N GLN A 71 20.02 -38.36 17.74
CA GLN A 71 20.54 -37.85 19.04
C GLN A 71 21.70 -36.87 18.92
N LYS A 72 22.35 -36.78 17.75
CA LYS A 72 23.44 -35.83 17.48
C LYS A 72 22.95 -34.48 16.97
N ARG A 73 21.65 -34.35 16.67
CA ARG A 73 21.05 -33.09 16.25
C ARG A 73 21.20 -32.03 17.34
N ARG A 74 21.61 -30.83 16.95
CA ARG A 74 21.72 -29.67 17.83
C ARG A 74 21.04 -28.48 17.18
N HIS A 75 20.17 -27.80 17.92
CA HIS A 75 19.55 -26.53 17.57
C HIS A 75 20.49 -25.43 18.06
N ILE A 76 21.04 -24.69 17.12
CA ILE A 76 21.81 -23.49 17.37
C ILE A 76 20.82 -22.35 17.31
N VAL A 77 20.63 -21.69 18.45
CA VAL A 77 19.75 -20.54 18.58
C VAL A 77 20.58 -19.28 18.64
N GLY A 78 20.15 -18.26 17.89
CA GLY A 78 20.74 -16.93 17.92
C GLY A 78 20.34 -16.16 19.19
N THR A 79 20.44 -14.84 19.14
CA THR A 79 20.04 -13.97 20.25
C THR A 79 18.56 -14.12 20.59
N LEU A 80 18.25 -14.06 21.89
CA LEU A 80 16.88 -13.93 22.38
C LEU A 80 16.23 -12.72 21.69
N ARG A 81 15.02 -12.87 21.15
CA ARG A 81 14.32 -11.77 20.48
C ARG A 81 14.19 -10.55 21.40
N ASN A 82 13.88 -10.74 22.68
CA ASN A 82 13.74 -9.64 23.63
C ASN A 82 15.08 -8.94 23.95
N GLU A 83 16.20 -9.67 23.92
CA GLU A 83 17.54 -9.07 24.13
C GLU A 83 18.10 -8.45 22.85
N ALA A 84 17.75 -8.99 21.69
CA ALA A 84 17.96 -8.33 20.40
C ALA A 84 17.14 -7.03 20.36
N ILE A 85 15.89 -7.05 20.80
CA ILE A 85 15.05 -5.85 21.00
C ILE A 85 15.72 -4.85 21.96
N ALA A 86 16.29 -5.31 23.09
CA ALA A 86 16.97 -4.42 24.06
C ALA A 86 18.35 -3.88 23.61
N LYS A 87 19.11 -4.61 22.78
CA LYS A 87 20.33 -4.09 22.11
C LYS A 87 19.98 -3.18 20.93
N VAL A 88 18.79 -3.36 20.36
CA VAL A 88 18.16 -2.49 19.40
C VAL A 88 17.49 -1.28 20.08
N ASP A 89 17.25 -1.26 21.40
CA ASP A 89 16.61 -0.16 22.16
C ASP A 89 17.46 1.12 22.34
N LYS A 90 18.67 1.20 21.76
CA LYS A 90 19.29 2.50 21.44
C LYS A 90 18.87 3.03 20.07
N ARG A 91 17.90 2.39 19.42
CA ARG A 91 17.19 2.87 18.24
C ARG A 91 15.90 3.50 18.74
N THR A 92 15.83 4.81 18.59
CA THR A 92 14.58 5.54 18.48
C THR A 92 13.62 4.79 17.55
N GLU A 93 12.44 4.50 18.09
CA GLU A 93 11.19 4.25 17.36
C GLU A 93 11.00 2.91 16.65
N ASN A 94 9.91 2.26 17.08
CA ASN A 94 9.32 1.07 16.51
C ASN A 94 8.65 1.39 15.16
N THR A 95 9.28 1.04 14.04
CA THR A 95 8.57 0.74 12.79
C THR A 95 9.23 -0.44 12.09
N ALA A 96 8.53 -1.58 12.07
CA ALA A 96 8.82 -2.61 11.11
C ALA A 96 8.70 -2.02 9.69
N GLY A 97 9.80 -1.98 8.96
CA GLY A 97 9.83 -1.68 7.53
C GLY A 97 10.12 -0.22 7.19
N GLN A 98 11.40 0.02 6.85
CA GLN A 98 12.00 1.28 6.38
C GLN A 98 12.01 2.45 7.38
N PRO A 99 13.13 3.22 7.43
CA PRO A 99 13.14 4.51 8.11
C PRO A 99 12.06 5.40 7.49
N THR A 100 11.38 6.18 8.35
CA THR A 100 10.46 7.24 7.90
C THR A 100 11.23 8.14 6.94
N SER A 101 10.79 8.24 5.69
CA SER A 101 11.48 9.07 4.71
C SER A 101 11.39 10.55 5.09
N ASP A 102 12.35 11.35 4.67
CA ASP A 102 12.39 12.78 4.99
C ASP A 102 11.10 13.50 4.53
N GLU A 103 10.53 13.10 3.39
CA GLU A 103 9.24 13.62 2.92
C GLU A 103 8.09 13.28 3.88
N GLN A 104 8.11 12.08 4.49
CA GLN A 104 7.10 11.67 5.45
C GLN A 104 7.24 12.43 6.77
N ILE A 105 8.47 12.76 7.18
CA ILE A 105 8.74 13.61 8.35
C ILE A 105 8.19 15.01 8.09
N LEU A 106 8.55 15.63 6.96
CA LEU A 106 8.08 16.97 6.59
C LEU A 106 6.56 17.05 6.47
N MET A 107 5.91 16.07 5.84
CA MET A 107 4.45 16.02 5.76
C MET A 107 3.79 15.87 7.13
N THR A 108 4.36 15.06 8.02
CA THR A 108 3.84 14.85 9.38
C THR A 108 3.97 16.12 10.21
N GLN A 109 5.14 16.77 10.12
CA GLN A 109 5.45 18.00 10.82
C GLN A 109 4.59 19.18 10.34
N TYR A 110 4.34 19.29 9.03
CA TYR A 110 3.41 20.28 8.48
C TYR A 110 1.99 20.10 9.06
N ILE A 111 1.50 18.87 9.13
CA ILE A 111 0.20 18.57 9.76
C ILE A 111 0.22 18.94 11.25
N TYR A 112 1.31 18.66 11.95
CA TYR A 112 1.46 19.02 13.36
C TYR A 112 1.42 20.55 13.57
N ASN A 113 2.07 21.33 12.70
CA ASN A 113 2.00 22.80 12.74
C ASN A 113 0.55 23.31 12.66
N HIS A 114 -0.25 22.73 11.77
CA HIS A 114 -1.68 23.09 11.66
C HIS A 114 -2.48 22.69 12.90
N LEU A 115 -2.25 21.49 13.43
CA LEU A 115 -2.92 21.02 14.65
C LEU A 115 -2.58 21.90 15.85
N TYR A 116 -1.31 22.26 16.03
CA TYR A 116 -0.85 23.14 17.09
C TYR A 116 -1.48 24.54 16.99
N ASN A 117 -1.53 25.12 15.79
CA ASN A 117 -2.18 26.41 15.56
C ASN A 117 -3.69 26.36 15.84
N MET A 118 -4.38 25.29 15.45
CA MET A 118 -5.81 25.12 15.75
C MET A 118 -6.08 24.94 17.25
N TYR A 119 -5.23 24.16 17.93
CA TYR A 119 -5.32 23.92 19.36
C TYR A 119 -5.11 25.21 20.18
N THR A 120 -4.06 25.98 19.87
CA THR A 120 -3.80 27.28 20.53
C THR A 120 -4.91 28.30 20.31
N GLN A 121 -5.64 28.19 19.20
CA GLN A 121 -6.82 29.01 18.90
C GLN A 121 -8.14 28.47 19.49
N ASN A 122 -8.11 27.39 20.27
CA ASN A 122 -9.28 26.72 20.84
C ASN A 122 -10.35 26.34 19.79
N VAL A 123 -9.91 25.94 18.60
CA VAL A 123 -10.81 25.50 17.52
C VAL A 123 -11.30 24.08 17.82
N TYR A 124 -12.55 23.77 17.49
CA TYR A 124 -13.08 22.41 17.57
C TYR A 124 -12.33 21.46 16.62
N MET A 125 -11.85 20.33 17.15
CA MET A 125 -10.92 19.40 16.46
C MET A 125 -11.47 17.97 16.36
N ASP A 126 -12.70 17.79 15.88
CA ASP A 126 -13.25 16.48 15.56
C ASP A 126 -13.71 16.45 14.09
N TYR A 127 -12.90 15.81 13.26
CA TYR A 127 -13.13 15.72 11.82
C TYR A 127 -12.89 14.29 11.32
N SER A 128 -13.59 13.91 10.25
CA SER A 128 -13.19 12.75 9.44
C SER A 128 -11.81 12.97 8.83
N LEU A 129 -11.11 11.91 8.40
CA LEU A 129 -9.81 12.06 7.72
C LEU A 129 -9.86 13.03 6.54
N SER A 130 -10.94 13.00 5.74
CA SER A 130 -11.13 13.97 4.65
C SER A 130 -11.38 15.39 5.15
N GLY A 131 -12.05 15.54 6.29
CA GLY A 131 -12.22 16.83 6.95
C GLY A 131 -10.87 17.37 7.43
N TRP A 132 -10.06 16.53 8.06
CA TRP A 132 -8.69 16.86 8.47
C TRP A 132 -7.81 17.23 7.29
N SER A 133 -7.80 16.45 6.20
CA SER A 133 -7.08 16.80 4.98
C SER A 133 -7.45 18.19 4.46
N LYS A 134 -8.73 18.59 4.57
CA LYS A 134 -9.18 19.93 4.18
C LYS A 134 -8.72 21.01 5.17
N GLN A 135 -8.79 20.75 6.48
CA GLN A 135 -8.38 21.72 7.51
C GLN A 135 -6.89 22.04 7.43
N VAL A 136 -6.04 21.03 7.20
CA VAL A 136 -4.59 21.22 7.04
C VAL A 136 -4.20 21.75 5.65
N GLY A 137 -5.18 22.03 4.78
CA GLY A 137 -4.92 22.65 3.47
C GLY A 137 -4.37 21.72 2.39
N LEU A 138 -4.62 20.40 2.49
CA LEU A 138 -4.28 19.47 1.40
C LEU A 138 -5.10 19.77 0.14
N LEU A 139 -4.62 19.27 -1.00
CA LEU A 139 -5.23 19.52 -2.30
C LEU A 139 -6.72 19.12 -2.35
N ASP A 140 -7.60 20.09 -2.60
CA ASP A 140 -9.03 19.86 -2.75
C ASP A 140 -9.34 19.37 -4.17
N THR A 141 -9.63 18.07 -4.29
CA THR A 141 -9.89 17.42 -5.58
C THR A 141 -11.13 17.96 -6.28
N LYS A 142 -12.07 18.58 -5.55
CA LYS A 142 -13.26 19.22 -6.13
C LYS A 142 -12.97 20.53 -6.85
N LYS A 143 -11.81 21.14 -6.58
CA LYS A 143 -11.36 22.40 -7.21
C LYS A 143 -10.49 22.16 -8.44
N LEU A 144 -10.13 20.91 -8.74
CA LEU A 144 -9.32 20.59 -9.91
C LEU A 144 -10.10 20.81 -11.21
N PRO A 145 -9.46 21.31 -12.29
CA PRO A 145 -10.15 21.66 -13.52
C PRO A 145 -10.41 20.43 -14.39
N THR A 146 -11.40 19.60 -14.00
CA THR A 146 -11.73 18.29 -14.61
C THR A 146 -11.78 18.32 -16.14
N LEU A 147 -12.55 19.24 -16.74
CA LEU A 147 -12.68 19.32 -18.21
C LEU A 147 -11.36 19.64 -18.92
N ARG A 148 -10.48 20.42 -18.28
CA ARG A 148 -9.17 20.75 -18.86
C ARG A 148 -8.21 19.55 -18.76
N PHE A 149 -8.28 18.81 -17.65
CA PHE A 149 -7.53 17.56 -17.49
C PHE A 149 -7.97 16.53 -18.52
N GLU A 150 -9.28 16.38 -18.74
CA GLU A 150 -9.82 15.43 -19.73
C GLU A 150 -9.35 15.77 -21.15
N ARG A 151 -9.33 17.07 -21.49
CA ARG A 151 -8.78 17.53 -22.76
C ARG A 151 -7.29 17.19 -22.88
N ARG A 152 -6.48 17.53 -21.88
CA ARG A 152 -5.03 17.23 -21.88
C ARG A 152 -4.75 15.73 -22.06
N ILE A 153 -5.49 14.87 -21.37
CA ILE A 153 -5.38 13.42 -21.54
C ILE A 153 -5.80 12.99 -22.96
N SER A 154 -6.89 13.55 -23.49
CA SER A 154 -7.34 13.25 -24.85
C SER A 154 -6.29 13.64 -25.90
N ASP A 155 -5.70 14.84 -25.76
CA ASP A 155 -4.69 15.36 -26.68
C ASP A 155 -3.43 14.47 -26.69
N VAL A 156 -2.97 14.06 -25.51
CA VAL A 156 -1.80 13.18 -25.34
C VAL A 156 -2.03 11.81 -25.98
N HIS A 157 -3.25 11.28 -25.93
CA HIS A 157 -3.58 9.97 -26.49
C HIS A 157 -4.14 10.01 -27.91
N ALA A 158 -4.31 11.19 -28.51
CA ALA A 158 -4.98 11.36 -29.80
C ALA A 158 -4.38 10.51 -30.94
N ASN A 159 -3.06 10.31 -30.90
CA ASN A 159 -2.30 9.57 -31.92
C ASN A 159 -1.88 8.17 -31.47
N THR A 160 -2.33 7.70 -30.30
CA THR A 160 -2.03 6.34 -29.87
C THR A 160 -2.98 5.36 -30.57
N PRO A 161 -2.49 4.19 -31.03
CA PRO A 161 -3.33 3.15 -31.65
C PRO A 161 -4.39 2.58 -30.68
N TYR A 162 -4.35 3.01 -29.42
CA TYR A 162 -5.23 2.60 -28.33
C TYR A 162 -6.30 3.65 -28.03
N ASN A 163 -7.05 4.07 -29.06
CA ASN A 163 -8.15 5.06 -29.04
C ASN A 163 -9.38 4.63 -28.19
N ARG A 164 -9.15 3.86 -27.12
CA ARG A 164 -10.14 3.35 -26.16
C ARG A 164 -9.97 3.95 -24.77
N ILE A 165 -8.98 4.82 -24.54
CA ILE A 165 -8.79 5.48 -23.24
C ILE A 165 -9.89 6.53 -23.06
N LYS A 166 -10.77 6.31 -22.08
CA LYS A 166 -11.75 7.31 -21.66
C LYS A 166 -11.05 8.32 -20.76
N ALA A 167 -10.80 9.52 -21.28
CA ALA A 167 -10.12 10.59 -20.53
C ALA A 167 -10.82 10.91 -19.20
N SER A 168 -12.15 10.90 -19.17
CA SER A 168 -12.94 11.09 -17.95
C SER A 168 -12.67 10.04 -16.88
N GLU A 169 -12.42 8.79 -17.27
CA GLU A 169 -12.08 7.72 -16.34
C GLU A 169 -10.68 7.92 -15.75
N VAL A 170 -9.72 8.35 -16.57
CA VAL A 170 -8.35 8.68 -16.13
C VAL A 170 -8.38 9.82 -15.11
N VAL A 171 -9.07 10.92 -15.44
CA VAL A 171 -9.15 12.10 -14.57
C VAL A 171 -9.86 11.78 -13.26
N ARG A 172 -11.00 11.08 -13.31
CA ARG A 172 -11.71 10.63 -12.11
C ARG A 172 -10.83 9.76 -11.22
N THR A 173 -10.06 8.84 -11.82
CA THR A 173 -9.13 7.95 -11.11
C THR A 173 -8.01 8.77 -10.46
N PHE A 174 -7.41 9.72 -11.16
CA PHE A 174 -6.44 10.64 -10.58
C PHE A 174 -7.01 11.44 -9.40
N GLN A 175 -8.20 12.04 -9.57
CA GLN A 175 -8.81 12.85 -8.53
C GLN A 175 -9.24 12.01 -7.30
N THR A 176 -9.88 10.88 -7.51
CA THR A 176 -10.52 10.09 -6.43
C THR A 176 -9.59 9.03 -5.87
N ASP A 177 -9.00 8.23 -6.76
CA ASP A 177 -8.27 7.03 -6.37
C ASP A 177 -6.81 7.35 -6.02
N THR A 178 -6.24 8.36 -6.67
CA THR A 178 -4.87 8.85 -6.42
C THR A 178 -4.87 9.94 -5.35
N VAL A 179 -5.35 11.14 -5.66
CA VAL A 179 -5.17 12.33 -4.79
C VAL A 179 -6.03 12.24 -3.53
N TYR A 180 -7.34 12.00 -3.65
CA TYR A 180 -8.24 12.01 -2.49
C TYR A 180 -7.89 10.91 -1.47
N ASN A 181 -7.60 9.70 -1.93
CA ASN A 181 -7.14 8.63 -1.06
C ASN A 181 -5.76 8.90 -0.47
N ARG A 182 -4.84 9.50 -1.24
CA ARG A 182 -3.52 9.87 -0.74
C ARG A 182 -3.62 10.90 0.38
N ASN A 183 -4.45 11.92 0.23
CA ASN A 183 -4.72 12.90 1.28
C ASN A 183 -5.14 12.22 2.59
N LYS A 184 -6.10 11.29 2.53
CA LYS A 184 -6.52 10.52 3.69
C LYS A 184 -5.38 9.72 4.32
N GLN A 185 -4.58 9.03 3.51
CA GLN A 185 -3.46 8.23 3.98
C GLN A 185 -2.37 9.09 4.64
N VAL A 186 -2.03 10.24 4.05
CA VAL A 186 -1.05 11.18 4.62
C VAL A 186 -1.55 11.70 5.97
N THR A 187 -2.81 12.11 6.03
CA THR A 187 -3.45 12.56 7.28
C THR A 187 -3.47 11.45 8.33
N GLU A 188 -3.95 10.25 8.01
CA GLU A 188 -4.04 9.14 8.95
C GLU A 188 -2.66 8.71 9.46
N SER A 189 -1.68 8.62 8.55
CA SER A 189 -0.29 8.27 8.89
C SER A 189 0.32 9.33 9.81
N ALA A 190 0.09 10.62 9.54
CA ALA A 190 0.58 11.69 10.40
C ALA A 190 -0.06 11.61 11.78
N LEU A 191 -1.40 11.52 11.89
CA LEU A 191 -2.08 11.40 13.18
C LEU A 191 -1.58 10.21 14.00
N LYS A 192 -1.44 9.03 13.37
CA LYS A 192 -0.87 7.85 14.03
C LYS A 192 0.58 8.05 14.44
N SER A 193 1.39 8.75 13.64
CA SER A 193 2.79 9.04 13.98
C SER A 193 2.89 9.98 15.17
N LEU A 194 2.16 11.10 15.14
CA LEU A 194 2.11 12.10 16.21
C LEU A 194 1.58 11.52 17.53
N LYS A 195 0.61 10.60 17.46
CA LYS A 195 0.14 9.87 18.65
C LYS A 195 1.20 8.94 19.23
N ARG A 196 1.98 8.26 18.37
CA ARG A 196 3.08 7.39 18.80
C ARG A 196 4.26 8.17 19.40
N SER A 197 4.57 9.35 18.88
CA SER A 197 5.59 10.26 19.45
C SER A 197 5.11 10.98 20.72
N GLY A 198 3.82 10.90 21.04
CA GLY A 198 3.22 11.58 22.19
C GLY A 198 3.05 13.09 22.00
N GLU A 199 3.08 13.55 20.74
CA GLU A 199 2.87 14.95 20.39
C GLU A 199 1.39 15.33 20.35
N ILE A 200 0.51 14.36 20.10
CA ILE A 200 -0.94 14.52 20.21
C ILE A 200 -1.55 13.32 20.93
N ASP A 201 -2.74 13.50 21.47
CA ASP A 201 -3.66 12.39 21.72
C ASP A 201 -4.96 12.60 20.95
N PHE A 202 -5.54 11.49 20.49
CA PHE A 202 -6.81 11.52 19.78
C PHE A 202 -7.69 10.31 20.12
N ILE A 203 -9.00 10.57 20.10
CA ILE A 203 -10.06 9.57 20.21
C ILE A 203 -10.68 9.36 18.83
N LYS A 204 -10.87 8.10 18.44
CA LYS A 204 -11.60 7.74 17.23
C LYS A 204 -13.07 7.59 17.60
N HIS A 205 -13.95 8.34 16.94
CA HIS A 205 -15.40 8.22 17.07
C HIS A 205 -16.00 7.52 15.87
N PHE A 206 -17.01 6.70 16.13
CA PHE A 206 -17.82 6.03 15.13
C PHE A 206 -19.13 6.78 15.00
N ASN A 207 -19.44 7.24 13.79
CA ASN A 207 -20.58 8.12 13.55
C ASN A 207 -21.55 7.48 12.56
N VAL A 208 -22.84 7.62 12.86
CA VAL A 208 -23.94 7.27 11.98
C VAL A 208 -24.67 8.56 11.60
N MET A 209 -24.80 8.80 10.30
CA MET A 209 -25.69 9.84 9.77
C MET A 209 -27.07 9.22 9.57
N GLY A 210 -28.05 9.65 10.36
CA GLY A 210 -29.42 9.16 10.28
C GLY A 210 -30.12 9.57 8.98
N CYS A 211 -31.26 8.93 8.67
CA CYS A 211 -32.12 9.35 7.57
C CYS A 211 -32.72 10.75 7.79
N ASP A 212 -32.80 11.22 9.03
CA ASP A 212 -33.15 12.59 9.41
C ASP A 212 -32.02 13.63 9.19
N ASN A 213 -30.88 13.19 8.67
CA ASN A 213 -29.64 13.96 8.48
C ASN A 213 -29.02 14.50 9.78
N LYS A 214 -29.32 13.90 10.94
CA LYS A 214 -28.57 14.13 12.16
C LYS A 214 -27.47 13.10 12.31
N THR A 215 -26.32 13.56 12.80
CA THR A 215 -25.22 12.67 13.19
C THR A 215 -25.41 12.25 14.64
N ARG A 216 -25.28 10.95 14.92
CA ARG A 216 -25.07 10.42 16.27
C ARG A 216 -23.75 9.64 16.35
N ARG A 217 -23.08 9.73 17.50
CA ARG A 217 -21.97 8.85 17.86
C ARG A 217 -22.54 7.52 18.30
N VAL A 218 -21.89 6.44 17.87
CA VAL A 218 -22.27 5.06 18.18
C VAL A 218 -21.07 4.31 18.73
N GLU A 219 -21.34 3.18 19.37
CA GLU A 219 -20.29 2.27 19.80
C GLU A 219 -19.68 1.53 18.60
N GLU A 220 -18.43 1.06 18.75
CA GLU A 220 -17.71 0.36 17.69
C GLU A 220 -18.46 -0.89 17.19
N TRP A 221 -19.10 -1.63 18.10
CA TRP A 221 -19.84 -2.86 17.75
C TRP A 221 -21.06 -2.57 16.87
N GLU A 222 -21.77 -1.46 17.08
CA GLU A 222 -22.91 -1.07 16.25
C GLU A 222 -22.42 -0.64 14.85
N TYR A 223 -21.33 0.13 14.81
CA TYR A 223 -20.70 0.54 13.58
C TYR A 223 -20.22 -0.64 12.73
N ASP A 224 -19.62 -1.66 13.37
CA ASP A 224 -19.15 -2.86 12.69
C ASP A 224 -20.30 -3.78 12.25
N ASP A 225 -21.41 -3.83 12.99
CA ASP A 225 -22.63 -4.54 12.57
C ASP A 225 -23.19 -3.95 11.27
N ILE A 226 -23.33 -2.62 11.19
CA ILE A 226 -23.76 -1.92 9.96
C ILE A 226 -22.79 -2.20 8.80
N LYS A 227 -21.48 -2.26 9.07
CA LYS A 227 -20.47 -2.59 8.04
C LYS A 227 -20.62 -4.01 7.53
N LEU A 228 -20.88 -4.97 8.43
CA LEU A 228 -21.06 -6.37 8.10
C LEU A 228 -22.30 -6.56 7.24
N ASP A 229 -23.44 -6.00 7.66
CA ASP A 229 -24.70 -6.04 6.92
C ASP A 229 -24.54 -5.49 5.49
N ARG A 230 -23.86 -4.33 5.36
CA ARG A 230 -23.55 -3.76 4.04
C ARG A 230 -22.69 -4.69 3.21
N LYS A 231 -21.70 -5.34 3.81
CA LYS A 231 -20.79 -6.26 3.11
C LYS A 231 -21.54 -7.50 2.63
N GLU A 232 -22.33 -8.14 3.51
CA GLU A 232 -23.13 -9.32 3.18
C GLU A 232 -24.14 -9.03 2.06
N LEU A 233 -24.77 -7.86 2.10
CA LEU A 233 -25.65 -7.43 1.01
C LEU A 233 -24.90 -7.30 -0.32
N LEU A 234 -23.75 -6.65 -0.32
CA LEU A 234 -22.94 -6.50 -1.54
C LEU A 234 -22.54 -7.86 -2.11
N GLU A 235 -22.14 -8.80 -1.25
CA GLU A 235 -21.80 -10.16 -1.64
C GLU A 235 -23.02 -10.91 -2.19
N SER A 236 -24.22 -10.71 -1.62
CA SER A 236 -25.46 -11.36 -2.10
C SER A 236 -25.89 -10.92 -3.50
N VAL A 237 -25.49 -9.72 -3.94
CA VAL A 237 -25.78 -9.16 -5.28
C VAL A 237 -24.59 -9.25 -6.24
N ASP A 238 -23.60 -10.08 -5.90
CA ASP A 238 -22.37 -10.28 -6.67
C ASP A 238 -21.69 -8.95 -6.99
N SER A 239 -21.42 -8.18 -5.93
CA SER A 239 -20.72 -6.89 -5.95
C SER A 239 -19.71 -6.82 -4.83
N SER A 240 -18.58 -6.15 -5.07
CA SER A 240 -17.57 -5.92 -4.04
C SER A 240 -17.72 -4.55 -3.39
N ILE A 241 -17.14 -4.38 -2.19
CA ILE A 241 -17.04 -3.06 -1.54
C ILE A 241 -16.28 -2.04 -2.40
N GLY A 242 -15.30 -2.51 -3.18
CA GLY A 242 -14.55 -1.68 -4.11
C GLY A 242 -15.44 -1.16 -5.25
N ALA A 243 -16.23 -2.04 -5.87
CA ALA A 243 -17.18 -1.67 -6.92
C ALA A 243 -18.27 -0.72 -6.40
N TYR A 244 -18.76 -0.95 -5.18
CA TYR A 244 -19.72 -0.07 -4.51
C TYR A 244 -19.14 1.33 -4.26
N ASN A 245 -17.95 1.41 -3.64
CA ASN A 245 -17.28 2.68 -3.39
C ASN A 245 -16.98 3.44 -4.70
N TYR A 246 -16.57 2.71 -5.74
CA TYR A 246 -16.39 3.26 -7.08
C TYR A 246 -17.70 3.86 -7.63
N ALA A 247 -18.83 3.15 -7.47
CA ALA A 247 -20.13 3.58 -7.97
C ALA A 247 -20.67 4.83 -7.26
N ILE A 248 -20.46 4.98 -5.94
CA ILE A 248 -20.87 6.18 -5.18
C ILE A 248 -20.22 7.45 -5.76
N GLY A 249 -18.94 7.35 -6.13
CA GLY A 249 -18.18 8.48 -6.66
C GLY A 249 -18.34 8.69 -8.17
N ASN A 250 -19.07 7.81 -8.86
CA ASN A 250 -19.25 7.89 -10.30
C ASN A 250 -20.54 8.67 -10.63
N PRO A 251 -20.48 9.79 -11.39
CA PRO A 251 -21.66 10.54 -11.80
C PRO A 251 -22.56 9.76 -12.79
N SER A 252 -22.07 8.67 -13.38
CA SER A 252 -22.81 7.82 -14.31
C SER A 252 -22.55 6.34 -14.03
N PRO A 253 -23.03 5.81 -12.88
CA PRO A 253 -22.87 4.41 -12.55
C PRO A 253 -23.71 3.54 -13.51
N SER A 254 -23.27 2.30 -13.73
CA SER A 254 -24.02 1.34 -14.55
C SER A 254 -25.40 1.05 -13.94
N GLU A 255 -26.36 0.60 -14.75
CA GLU A 255 -27.71 0.24 -14.24
C GLU A 255 -27.65 -0.82 -13.13
N LYS A 256 -26.76 -1.83 -13.26
CA LYS A 256 -26.51 -2.81 -12.18
C LYS A 256 -26.10 -2.08 -10.89
N MET A 257 -25.18 -1.11 -10.98
CA MET A 257 -24.70 -0.39 -9.79
C MET A 257 -25.72 0.59 -9.22
N LYS A 258 -26.57 1.21 -10.04
CA LYS A 258 -27.70 2.02 -9.54
C LYS A 258 -28.63 1.18 -8.67
N LEU A 259 -28.95 -0.05 -9.11
CA LEU A 259 -29.77 -0.99 -8.33
C LEU A 259 -29.08 -1.38 -7.01
N VAL A 260 -27.78 -1.69 -7.05
CA VAL A 260 -26.99 -2.00 -5.84
C VAL A 260 -26.97 -0.81 -4.87
N LEU A 261 -26.71 0.41 -5.35
CA LEU A 261 -26.72 1.63 -4.52
C LEU A 261 -28.08 1.84 -3.85
N SER A 262 -29.17 1.62 -4.59
CA SER A 262 -30.53 1.72 -4.06
C SER A 262 -30.80 0.66 -3.00
N ALA A 263 -30.45 -0.60 -3.25
CA ALA A 263 -30.65 -1.70 -2.31
C ALA A 263 -29.87 -1.49 -1.00
N VAL A 264 -28.61 -1.06 -1.09
CA VAL A 264 -27.79 -0.73 0.08
C VAL A 264 -28.40 0.43 0.86
N SER A 265 -28.83 1.49 0.17
CA SER A 265 -29.46 2.64 0.83
C SER A 265 -30.76 2.26 1.54
N GLN A 266 -31.57 1.38 0.92
CA GLN A 266 -32.81 0.90 1.51
C GLN A 266 -32.55 0.08 2.77
N ILE A 267 -31.61 -0.87 2.74
CA ILE A 267 -31.31 -1.71 3.91
C ILE A 267 -30.71 -0.89 5.06
N LEU A 268 -29.81 0.05 4.76
CA LEU A 268 -29.26 0.93 5.79
C LEU A 268 -30.37 1.78 6.43
N ALA A 269 -31.34 2.25 5.65
CA ALA A 269 -32.48 3.00 6.17
C ALA A 269 -33.45 2.11 6.99
N GLU A 270 -33.81 0.92 6.48
CA GLU A 270 -34.81 0.04 7.10
C GLU A 270 -34.31 -0.64 8.37
N LYS A 271 -33.06 -1.14 8.37
CA LYS A 271 -32.51 -1.86 9.52
C LYS A 271 -31.89 -0.95 10.57
N HIS A 272 -31.23 0.13 10.12
CA HIS A 272 -30.31 0.91 10.95
C HIS A 272 -30.69 2.40 11.08
N ASP A 273 -31.79 2.84 10.44
CA ASP A 273 -32.17 4.25 10.29
C ASP A 273 -30.98 5.12 9.85
N CYS A 274 -30.18 4.60 8.92
CA CYS A 274 -28.87 5.11 8.57
C CYS A 274 -28.79 5.45 7.07
N LYS A 275 -28.26 6.63 6.77
CA LYS A 275 -27.90 7.03 5.40
C LYS A 275 -26.48 6.62 5.05
N TYR A 276 -25.53 6.89 5.95
CA TYR A 276 -24.15 6.42 5.84
C TYR A 276 -23.45 6.49 7.19
N ILE A 277 -22.36 5.74 7.29
CA ILE A 277 -21.51 5.69 8.47
C ILE A 277 -20.13 6.27 8.14
N TYR A 278 -19.47 6.89 9.12
CA TYR A 278 -18.13 7.41 8.97
C TYR A 278 -17.38 7.47 10.30
N GLU A 279 -16.05 7.53 10.22
CA GLU A 279 -15.16 7.66 11.37
C GLU A 279 -14.69 9.12 11.45
N SER A 280 -14.59 9.62 12.68
CA SER A 280 -13.97 10.92 12.96
C SER A 280 -12.91 10.79 14.04
N TYR A 281 -11.99 11.75 14.07
CA TYR A 281 -10.82 11.75 14.93
C TYR A 281 -10.84 13.06 15.72
N GLU A 282 -11.14 12.95 17.02
CA GLU A 282 -11.13 14.06 17.95
C GLU A 282 -9.74 14.20 18.56
N ILE A 283 -9.05 15.33 18.30
CA ILE A 283 -7.78 15.64 18.96
C ILE A 283 -8.09 16.17 20.35
N VAL A 284 -7.67 15.42 21.37
CA VAL A 284 -7.96 15.69 22.78
C VAL A 284 -6.87 16.55 23.41
N SER A 285 -5.63 16.36 22.98
CA SER A 285 -4.50 17.12 23.46
C SER A 285 -3.44 17.27 22.37
N VAL A 286 -2.69 18.36 22.47
CA VAL A 286 -1.52 18.66 21.66
C VAL A 286 -0.43 19.10 22.64
N LYS A 287 0.76 18.52 22.52
CA LYS A 287 1.90 18.83 23.37
C LYS A 287 2.26 20.31 23.20
N GLU A 288 2.53 21.01 24.30
CA GLU A 288 2.80 22.46 24.28
C GLU A 288 4.12 22.84 23.58
N GLN A 289 4.96 21.86 23.26
CA GLN A 289 6.21 22.08 22.54
C GLN A 289 5.92 22.61 21.14
N GLU A 290 6.40 23.84 20.89
CA GLU A 290 6.26 24.50 19.60
C GLU A 290 6.86 23.61 18.48
N PRO A 291 6.09 23.37 17.42
CA PRO A 291 6.47 22.45 16.38
C PRO A 291 7.54 23.09 15.46
N TYR A 292 8.40 22.28 14.85
CA TYR A 292 9.33 22.76 13.83
C TYR A 292 8.54 23.32 12.64
N ASN A 293 8.81 24.57 12.28
CA ASN A 293 8.08 25.22 11.20
C ASN A 293 8.46 24.63 9.84
N VAL A 294 7.46 24.12 9.13
CA VAL A 294 7.55 23.58 7.77
C VAL A 294 6.64 24.43 6.91
N THR A 295 7.21 24.99 5.85
CA THR A 295 6.50 25.84 4.90
C THR A 295 5.54 25.02 4.04
N LYS A 296 4.61 25.70 3.37
CA LYS A 296 3.68 25.04 2.46
C LYS A 296 4.42 24.50 1.23
N GLU A 297 5.45 25.19 0.79
CA GLU A 297 6.28 24.84 -0.34
C GLU A 297 7.04 23.52 -0.07
N GLU A 298 7.72 23.41 1.08
CA GLU A 298 8.40 22.17 1.50
C GLU A 298 7.45 20.99 1.64
N PHE A 299 6.24 21.25 2.18
CA PHE A 299 5.18 20.25 2.25
C PHE A 299 4.74 19.79 0.86
N GLU A 300 4.44 20.73 -0.04
CA GLU A 300 3.96 20.40 -1.38
C GLU A 300 5.02 19.62 -2.16
N GLU A 301 6.28 20.03 -2.13
CA GLU A 301 7.40 19.31 -2.74
C GLU A 301 7.46 17.86 -2.21
N SER A 302 7.53 17.69 -0.89
CA SER A 302 7.53 16.37 -0.23
C SER A 302 6.33 15.50 -0.63
N TYR A 303 5.14 16.10 -0.69
CA TYR A 303 3.90 15.42 -1.05
C TYR A 303 3.94 14.90 -2.49
N TRP A 304 4.38 15.73 -3.44
CA TRP A 304 4.43 15.38 -4.87
C TRP A 304 5.56 14.40 -5.18
N THR A 305 6.75 14.58 -4.61
CA THR A 305 7.87 13.63 -4.74
C THR A 305 7.44 12.24 -4.27
N ARG A 306 6.80 12.15 -3.10
CA ARG A 306 6.34 10.85 -2.59
C ARG A 306 5.19 10.28 -3.41
N LEU A 307 4.35 11.11 -4.04
CA LEU A 307 3.31 10.64 -4.97
C LEU A 307 3.94 10.03 -6.24
N ILE A 308 4.99 10.65 -6.78
CA ILE A 308 5.76 10.12 -7.92
C ILE A 308 6.36 8.76 -7.54
N THR A 309 7.11 8.68 -6.43
CA THR A 309 7.74 7.42 -5.99
C THR A 309 6.73 6.29 -5.83
N LEU A 310 5.56 6.57 -5.24
CA LEU A 310 4.50 5.58 -5.08
C LEU A 310 3.89 5.16 -6.41
N THR A 311 3.73 6.11 -7.33
CA THR A 311 3.20 5.86 -8.67
C THR A 311 4.15 4.97 -9.47
N GLU A 312 5.46 5.23 -9.42
CA GLU A 312 6.49 4.38 -10.04
C GLU A 312 6.59 3.00 -9.38
N SER A 313 6.54 2.92 -8.05
CA SER A 313 6.53 1.65 -7.33
C SER A 313 5.34 0.78 -7.73
N ARG A 314 4.16 1.41 -7.88
CA ARG A 314 2.96 0.74 -8.36
C ARG A 314 3.13 0.25 -9.80
N GLN A 315 3.72 1.06 -10.67
CA GLN A 315 4.04 0.69 -12.06
C GLN A 315 4.99 -0.52 -12.11
N LYS A 316 6.09 -0.51 -11.36
CA LYS A 316 7.03 -1.65 -11.24
C LYS A 316 6.35 -2.93 -10.72
N GLY A 317 5.48 -2.79 -9.72
CA GLY A 317 4.69 -3.91 -9.19
C GLY A 317 3.72 -4.50 -10.20
N TYR A 318 3.25 -3.69 -11.14
CA TYR A 318 2.47 -4.18 -12.28
C TYR A 318 3.36 -4.86 -13.31
N ASP A 319 4.48 -4.25 -13.70
CA ASP A 319 5.40 -4.76 -14.71
C ASP A 319 5.97 -6.14 -14.38
N SER A 320 6.12 -6.47 -13.10
CA SER A 320 6.62 -7.78 -12.63
C SER A 320 5.65 -8.96 -12.69
N LYS A 321 4.35 -8.76 -13.00
CA LYS A 321 3.32 -9.82 -12.98
C LYS A 321 3.06 -10.42 -14.38
N PRO A 322 2.56 -11.67 -14.51
CA PRO A 322 2.27 -12.30 -15.81
C PRO A 322 1.29 -11.48 -16.66
N LYS A 323 1.47 -11.49 -18.00
CA LYS A 323 0.62 -10.71 -18.94
C LYS A 323 -0.84 -11.15 -18.94
N GLU A 324 -1.10 -12.40 -18.59
CA GLU A 324 -2.42 -13.06 -18.65
C GLU A 324 -3.34 -12.74 -17.46
N GLU A 325 -2.78 -12.28 -16.34
CA GLU A 325 -3.52 -12.03 -15.09
C GLU A 325 -4.03 -10.59 -14.93
N GLN A 326 -3.93 -9.77 -15.98
CA GLN A 326 -4.09 -8.32 -15.83
C GLN A 326 -4.92 -7.66 -16.94
N THR A 327 -5.88 -6.84 -16.53
CA THR A 327 -6.53 -5.89 -17.44
C THR A 327 -5.49 -4.93 -17.99
N TRP A 328 -5.12 -5.14 -19.26
CA TRP A 328 -4.13 -4.40 -20.05
C TRP A 328 -4.15 -2.87 -19.86
N PHE A 329 -5.34 -2.29 -19.61
CA PHE A 329 -5.60 -0.87 -19.41
C PHE A 329 -5.03 -0.27 -18.11
N ALA A 330 -5.15 -0.96 -16.97
CA ALA A 330 -4.69 -0.44 -15.67
C ALA A 330 -3.15 -0.45 -15.51
N ARG A 331 -2.47 -1.17 -16.41
CA ARG A 331 -1.06 -1.55 -16.28
C ARG A 331 -0.07 -0.60 -16.96
N LYS A 332 -0.43 0.03 -18.09
CA LYS A 332 0.54 0.74 -18.95
C LYS A 332 0.49 2.26 -18.91
N PHE A 333 -0.57 2.85 -18.37
CA PHE A 333 -0.80 4.29 -18.49
C PHE A 333 -1.00 5.03 -17.16
N TYR A 334 -1.05 4.32 -16.02
CA TYR A 334 -1.31 4.98 -14.73
C TYR A 334 -0.18 5.95 -14.36
N CYS A 335 1.08 5.52 -14.50
CA CYS A 335 2.23 6.39 -14.23
C CYS A 335 2.26 7.58 -15.19
N TYR A 336 2.26 7.30 -16.49
CA TYR A 336 2.27 8.34 -17.52
C TYR A 336 1.13 9.37 -17.37
N ASN A 337 -0.11 8.92 -17.21
CA ASN A 337 -1.25 9.83 -17.02
C ASN A 337 -1.17 10.63 -15.72
N THR A 338 -0.65 10.04 -14.65
CA THR A 338 -0.43 10.75 -13.38
C THR A 338 0.60 11.86 -13.58
N LEU A 339 1.73 11.55 -14.23
CA LEU A 339 2.78 12.53 -14.54
C LEU A 339 2.29 13.65 -15.46
N VAL A 340 1.54 13.33 -16.52
CA VAL A 340 0.92 14.33 -17.42
C VAL A 340 0.01 15.29 -16.66
N LEU A 341 -0.80 14.79 -15.73
CA LEU A 341 -1.71 15.62 -14.93
C LEU A 341 -0.95 16.45 -13.88
N MET A 342 0.12 15.90 -13.31
CA MET A 342 1.00 16.62 -12.38
C MET A 342 1.75 17.76 -13.09
N GLU A 343 2.33 17.50 -14.26
CA GLU A 343 2.96 18.52 -15.11
C GLU A 343 1.98 19.63 -15.45
N TYR A 344 0.75 19.28 -15.86
CA TYR A 344 -0.30 20.26 -16.15
C TYR A 344 -0.64 21.15 -14.94
N MET A 345 -0.49 20.63 -13.71
CA MET A 345 -0.65 21.39 -12.47
C MET A 345 0.58 22.24 -12.10
N GLY A 346 1.61 22.26 -12.94
CA GLY A 346 2.87 22.96 -12.71
C GLY A 346 3.74 22.28 -11.65
N LYS A 347 3.59 20.96 -11.47
CA LYS A 347 4.42 20.18 -10.53
C LYS A 347 5.58 19.55 -11.27
N ASP A 348 6.76 19.62 -10.66
CA ASP A 348 7.94 18.98 -11.19
C ASP A 348 7.73 17.46 -11.24
N THR A 349 8.21 16.85 -12.32
CA THR A 349 8.11 15.41 -12.57
C THR A 349 9.49 14.77 -12.67
N ASP A 350 10.54 15.48 -12.29
CA ASP A 350 11.94 15.02 -12.25
C ASP A 350 12.44 14.46 -13.60
N GLY A 351 11.91 14.97 -14.71
CA GLY A 351 12.21 14.47 -16.05
C GLY A 351 11.65 13.07 -16.35
N LEU A 352 10.94 12.43 -15.41
CA LEU A 352 10.33 11.11 -15.61
C LEU A 352 9.28 11.15 -16.71
N LEU A 353 8.50 12.24 -16.81
CA LEU A 353 7.51 12.36 -17.87
C LEU A 353 8.15 12.22 -19.25
N LEU A 354 9.28 12.90 -19.50
CA LEU A 354 10.03 12.82 -20.74
C LEU A 354 10.52 11.39 -21.02
N GLN A 355 10.99 10.66 -20.01
CA GLN A 355 11.38 9.25 -20.16
C GLN A 355 10.20 8.39 -20.61
N TYR A 356 9.02 8.57 -20.03
CA TYR A 356 7.81 7.85 -20.43
C TYR A 356 7.33 8.25 -21.84
N GLU A 357 7.44 9.52 -22.21
CA GLU A 357 7.13 10.00 -23.57
C GLU A 357 8.03 9.35 -24.61
N LEU A 358 9.34 9.31 -24.36
CA LEU A 358 10.33 8.67 -25.23
C LEU A 358 10.05 7.16 -25.38
N GLN A 359 9.81 6.45 -24.27
CA GLN A 359 9.46 5.02 -24.32
C GLN A 359 8.18 4.74 -25.10
N ASN A 360 7.18 5.61 -24.99
CA ASN A 360 5.94 5.49 -25.74
C ASN A 360 6.14 5.78 -27.23
N ALA A 361 6.98 6.77 -27.57
CA ALA A 361 7.32 7.09 -28.95
C ALA A 361 8.08 5.95 -29.65
N VAL A 362 9.07 5.34 -28.98
CA VAL A 362 9.81 4.18 -29.49
C VAL A 362 8.85 3.02 -29.76
N ARG A 363 7.99 2.66 -28.80
CA ARG A 363 7.01 1.59 -28.97
C ARG A 363 6.01 1.86 -30.10
N ALA A 364 5.57 3.10 -30.25
CA ALA A 364 4.66 3.48 -31.34
C ALA A 364 5.35 3.29 -32.71
N LYS A 365 6.63 3.65 -32.82
CA LYS A 365 7.45 3.45 -34.02
C LYS A 365 7.69 1.97 -34.32
N GLU A 366 8.03 1.15 -33.31
CA GLU A 366 8.18 -0.31 -33.45
C GLU A 366 6.90 -0.99 -33.94
N LEU A 367 5.74 -0.58 -33.39
CA LEU A 367 4.44 -1.08 -33.81
C LEU A 367 4.12 -0.66 -35.24
N SER A 368 4.35 0.60 -35.61
CA SER A 368 4.17 1.09 -36.98
C SER A 368 5.03 0.30 -37.96
N HIS A 369 6.32 0.11 -37.63
CA HIS A 369 7.25 -0.63 -38.46
C HIS A 369 6.83 -2.11 -38.63
N ALA A 370 6.37 -2.76 -37.55
CA ALA A 370 5.84 -4.12 -37.63
C ALA A 370 4.58 -4.22 -38.50
N TYR A 371 3.72 -3.20 -38.49
CA TYR A 371 2.56 -3.10 -39.39
C TYR A 371 2.98 -2.89 -40.85
N ASP A 372 3.96 -2.01 -41.11
CA ASP A 372 4.47 -1.75 -42.46
C ASP A 372 5.15 -2.99 -43.06
N VAL A 373 5.89 -3.76 -42.25
CA VAL A 373 6.50 -5.04 -42.65
C VAL A 373 5.44 -6.10 -42.94
N TYR A 374 4.34 -6.12 -42.17
CA TYR A 374 3.21 -7.03 -42.39
C TYR A 374 2.44 -6.70 -43.69
N GLU A 375 2.18 -5.42 -43.97
CA GLU A 375 1.48 -4.99 -45.19
C GLU A 375 2.32 -5.16 -46.46
N ASN A 376 3.65 -5.03 -46.37
CA ASN A 376 4.55 -5.18 -47.51
C ASN A 376 4.96 -6.64 -47.82
N GLY A 377 4.41 -7.63 -47.10
CA GLY A 377 4.54 -9.06 -47.44
C GLY A 377 5.91 -9.70 -47.12
N GLU A 378 6.80 -8.97 -46.45
CA GLU A 378 8.14 -9.46 -46.07
C GLU A 378 8.16 -9.88 -44.60
N MET A 379 7.47 -10.94 -44.19
CA MET A 379 7.73 -11.50 -42.86
C MET A 379 9.06 -12.26 -42.85
N PRO A 380 10.06 -11.86 -42.03
CA PRO A 380 11.18 -12.73 -41.73
C PRO A 380 10.63 -13.88 -40.87
N VAL A 381 10.84 -15.10 -41.33
CA VAL A 381 10.53 -16.32 -40.58
C VAL A 381 11.35 -16.30 -39.29
N GLY A 382 10.76 -15.84 -38.18
CA GLY A 382 11.46 -15.74 -36.89
C GLY A 382 10.89 -14.76 -35.86
N PHE A 383 9.95 -13.87 -36.22
CA PHE A 383 9.28 -13.00 -35.24
C PHE A 383 8.27 -13.77 -34.38
N GLY A 384 8.78 -14.55 -33.44
CA GLY A 384 7.99 -15.05 -32.32
C GLY A 384 7.60 -13.88 -31.43
N TRP A 385 6.31 -13.75 -31.13
CA TRP A 385 5.75 -12.84 -30.12
C TRP A 385 6.17 -13.20 -28.69
N GLY A 386 7.46 -13.37 -28.45
CA GLY A 386 8.01 -13.87 -27.19
C GLY A 386 9.46 -13.44 -27.02
N LYS A 387 9.69 -12.59 -26.01
CA LYS A 387 10.96 -12.03 -25.51
C LYS A 387 11.39 -10.73 -26.19
N THR A 388 10.84 -9.62 -25.71
CA THR A 388 11.59 -8.35 -25.68
C THR A 388 12.70 -8.54 -24.62
N LYS A 389 13.96 -8.59 -25.05
CA LYS A 389 15.07 -8.26 -24.14
C LYS A 389 14.88 -6.77 -23.76
N GLU A 390 15.13 -6.44 -22.51
CA GLU A 390 15.30 -5.04 -22.14
C GLU A 390 16.59 -4.58 -22.80
N ASP A 391 16.49 -3.70 -23.80
CA ASP A 391 17.66 -3.15 -24.44
C ASP A 391 18.38 -2.22 -23.46
N SER A 392 19.70 -2.35 -23.44
CA SER A 392 20.59 -1.58 -22.57
C SER A 392 20.65 -0.11 -22.97
N PRO A 393 20.99 0.81 -22.04
CA PRO A 393 21.13 2.24 -22.36
C PRO A 393 22.06 2.54 -23.55
N GLU A 394 23.11 1.73 -23.76
CA GLU A 394 24.01 1.83 -24.91
C GLU A 394 23.34 1.45 -26.24
N GLU A 395 22.38 0.52 -26.24
CA GLU A 395 21.64 0.14 -27.45
C GLU A 395 20.63 1.23 -27.86
N ILE A 396 20.11 1.99 -26.89
CA ILE A 396 19.26 3.17 -27.14
C ILE A 396 20.10 4.33 -27.68
N GLU A 397 21.32 4.53 -27.18
CA GLU A 397 22.24 5.60 -27.62
C GLU A 397 22.74 5.35 -29.06
N ASN A 398 23.11 4.11 -29.40
CA ASN A 398 23.51 3.76 -30.76
C ASN A 398 22.36 3.90 -31.78
N ALA A 399 21.12 3.58 -31.38
CA ALA A 399 19.95 3.78 -32.24
C ALA A 399 19.64 5.26 -32.49
N LEU A 400 20.14 6.18 -31.65
CA LEU A 400 20.02 7.62 -31.83
C LEU A 400 21.12 8.17 -32.76
N GLU A 401 22.33 7.62 -32.75
CA GLU A 401 23.41 8.02 -33.67
C GLU A 401 23.11 7.64 -35.13
N ASP A 402 22.44 6.52 -35.37
CA ASP A 402 22.02 6.12 -36.73
C ASP A 402 20.83 6.95 -37.28
N MET A 403 20.23 7.83 -36.47
CA MET A 403 19.06 8.63 -36.82
C MET A 403 19.36 10.10 -37.19
N PHE A 404 20.60 10.56 -36.99
CA PHE A 404 21.08 11.91 -37.39
C PHE A 404 22.20 11.81 -38.41
#